data_AF-A0A977L3I2-F1
#
_entry.id   AF-A0A977L3I2-F1
#
_cell.length_a   1.000
_cell.length_b   1.000
_cell.length_c   1.000
_cell.angle_alpha   90.00
_cell.angle_beta   90.00
_cell.angle_gamma   90.00
#
_symmetry.space_group_name_H-M   'P 1'
#
loop_
_entity.id
_entity.type
_entity.pdbx_description
1 polymer ?
#
loop_
_entity_poly.entity_id
_entity_poly.type
_entity_poly.pdbx_seq_one_letter_code
_entity_poly.pdbx_strand_id
1 'polypeptide(L)'
;MSFTTPVLLMIGLMASLWLISYLPWIAFIGQIGNSSLVEFLTIFGNGSPLPGLLVIGATCSFVGGVFDLFNFYVYQNSSVRGQ
;
A
#
# COMPACT_ATOMS: atom_id res chain seq x y z
N MET A 1 15.80 -16.19 5.78
CA MET A 1 14.38 -15.99 5.45
C MET A 1 13.99 -17.06 4.44
N SER A 2 13.07 -17.96 4.80
CA SER A 2 12.71 -19.13 3.99
C SER A 2 11.60 -18.78 2.99
N PHE A 3 11.57 -19.45 1.84
CA PHE A 3 10.53 -19.34 0.79
C PHE A 3 9.10 -19.54 1.34
N THR A 4 8.94 -20.21 2.49
CA THR A 4 7.67 -20.41 3.18
C THR A 4 7.07 -19.12 3.76
N THR A 5 7.90 -18.16 4.18
CA THR A 5 7.44 -16.90 4.80
C THR A 5 6.55 -16.06 3.88
N PRO A 6 6.92 -15.76 2.62
CA PRO A 6 6.05 -15.00 1.72
C PRO A 6 4.77 -15.77 1.35
N VAL A 7 4.82 -17.09 1.23
CA VAL A 7 3.64 -17.93 0.91
C VAL A 7 2.62 -17.90 2.04
N LEU A 8 3.07 -18.08 3.29
CA LEU A 8 2.20 -18.05 4.47
C LEU A 8 1.56 -16.66 4.67
N LEU A 9 2.33 -15.60 4.43
CA LEU A 9 1.85 -14.22 4.48
C LEU A 9 0.77 -13.94 3.42
N MET A 10 0.96 -14.41 2.20
CA MET A 10 -0.04 -14.27 1.13
C MET A 10 -1.35 -14.98 1.48
N ILE A 11 -1.28 -16.21 1.99
CA ILE A 11 -2.47 -16.97 2.43
C ILE A 11 -3.17 -16.26 3.59
N GLY A 12 -2.41 -15.74 4.57
CA GLY A 12 -2.96 -15.00 5.70
C GLY A 12 -3.66 -13.71 5.29
N LEU A 13 -3.09 -12.96 4.34
CA LEU A 13 -3.75 -11.78 3.76
C LEU A 13 -5.02 -12.17 3.02
N MET A 14 -4.99 -13.20 2.17
CA MET A 14 -6.16 -13.62 1.43
C MET A 14 -7.31 -14.05 2.35
N ALA A 15 -6.98 -14.78 3.43
CA ALA A 15 -7.94 -15.20 4.44
C ALA A 15 -8.56 -14.03 5.23
N SER A 16 -7.75 -13.02 5.59
CA SER A 16 -8.26 -11.84 6.30
C SER A 16 -9.16 -10.99 5.40
N LEU A 17 -8.82 -10.83 4.12
CA LEU A 17 -9.67 -10.18 3.12
C LEU A 17 -11.02 -10.88 2.95
N TRP A 18 -11.02 -12.22 2.94
CA TRP A 18 -12.26 -13.01 2.92
C TRP A 18 -13.12 -12.79 4.17
N LEU A 19 -12.49 -12.79 5.34
CA LEU A 19 -13.16 -12.57 6.62
C LEU A 19 -13.77 -11.15 6.71
N ILE A 20 -13.02 -10.16 6.23
CA ILE A 20 -13.44 -8.75 6.19
C ILE A 20 -14.61 -8.55 5.21
N SER A 21 -14.63 -9.27 4.08
CA SER A 21 -15.69 -9.18 3.07
C SER A 21 -17.04 -9.71 3.58
N TYR A 22 -17.06 -10.55 4.61
CA TYR A 22 -18.29 -11.03 5.23
C TYR A 22 -18.94 -9.99 6.16
N LEU A 23 -18.19 -8.97 6.59
CA LEU A 23 -18.66 -7.94 7.51
C LEU A 23 -19.30 -6.77 6.74
N PRO A 24 -20.65 -6.60 6.77
CA PRO A 24 -21.33 -5.52 6.05
C PRO A 24 -20.94 -4.12 6.54
N TRP A 25 -20.40 -4.01 7.76
CA TRP A 25 -19.91 -2.75 8.33
C TRP A 25 -18.69 -2.20 7.59
N ILE A 26 -17.78 -3.06 7.14
CA ILE A 26 -16.63 -2.64 6.33
C ILE A 26 -17.09 -2.13 4.98
N ALA A 27 -18.12 -2.74 4.37
CA ALA A 27 -18.65 -2.28 3.10
C ALA A 27 -19.21 -0.85 3.20
N PHE A 28 -19.86 -0.52 4.32
CA PHE A 28 -20.36 0.84 4.60
C PHE A 28 -19.23 1.86 4.79
N ILE A 29 -18.21 1.52 5.57
CA ILE A 29 -17.00 2.36 5.72
C ILE A 29 -16.29 2.49 4.37
N GLY A 30 -16.26 1.43 3.56
CA GLY A 30 -15.69 1.42 2.22
C GLY A 30 -16.43 2.37 1.28
N GLN A 31 -17.76 2.45 1.34
CA GLN A 31 -18.53 3.43 0.56
C GLN A 31 -18.28 4.88 1.00
N ILE A 32 -18.24 5.13 2.31
CA ILE A 32 -17.92 6.47 2.84
C ILE A 32 -16.49 6.86 2.43
N GLY A 33 -15.54 5.96 2.65
CA GLY A 33 -14.15 6.14 2.28
C GLY A 33 -13.96 6.35 0.79
N ASN A 34 -14.64 5.57 -0.06
CA ASN A 34 -14.58 5.74 -1.51
C ASN A 34 -15.09 7.11 -1.95
N SER A 35 -16.17 7.60 -1.33
CA SER A 35 -16.71 8.95 -1.59
C SER A 35 -15.68 10.03 -1.25
N SER A 36 -15.09 9.95 -0.06
CA SER A 36 -14.04 10.89 0.38
C SER A 36 -12.75 10.78 -0.44
N LEU A 37 -12.38 9.57 -0.88
CA LEU A 37 -11.20 9.33 -1.70
C LEU A 37 -11.40 9.93 -3.11
N VAL A 38 -12.56 9.75 -3.72
CA VAL A 38 -12.89 10.37 -5.02
C VAL A 38 -12.89 11.90 -4.93
N GLU A 39 -13.42 12.47 -3.85
CA GLU A 39 -13.38 13.92 -3.60
C GLU A 39 -11.93 14.41 -3.47
N PHE A 40 -11.11 13.72 -2.66
CA PHE A 40 -9.69 14.01 -2.51
C PHE A 40 -8.96 13.97 -3.86
N LEU A 41 -9.13 12.89 -4.63
CA LEU A 41 -8.55 12.76 -5.96
C LEU A 41 -8.96 13.91 -6.90
N THR A 42 -10.21 14.36 -6.79
CA THR A 42 -10.74 15.46 -7.61
C THR A 42 -10.10 16.81 -7.23
N ILE A 43 -9.81 17.05 -5.95
CA ILE A 43 -9.08 18.23 -5.47
C ILE A 43 -7.65 18.25 -6.05
N PHE A 44 -6.95 17.11 -6.00
CA PHE A 44 -5.58 17.00 -6.52
C PHE A 44 -5.51 16.92 -8.06
N GLY A 45 -6.57 16.44 -8.70
CA GLY A 45 -6.63 16.20 -10.14
C GLY A 45 -7.35 17.26 -10.95
N ASN A 46 -7.45 18.49 -10.42
CA ASN A 46 -8.03 19.65 -11.08
C ASN A 46 -9.47 19.40 -11.61
N GLY A 47 -10.33 18.85 -10.76
CA GLY A 47 -11.72 18.57 -11.11
C GLY A 47 -11.95 17.19 -11.74
N SER A 48 -10.91 16.35 -11.89
CA SER A 48 -11.06 14.95 -12.31
C SER A 48 -10.24 14.00 -11.43
N PRO A 49 -10.77 12.82 -11.05
CA PRO A 49 -10.10 11.94 -10.10
C PRO A 49 -8.91 11.15 -10.71
N LEU A 50 -8.90 10.95 -12.02
CA LEU A 50 -7.84 10.22 -12.74
C LEU A 50 -6.46 10.88 -12.63
N PRO A 51 -6.30 12.18 -12.92
CA PRO A 51 -5.05 12.90 -12.67
C PRO A 51 -4.65 12.92 -11.20
N GLY A 52 -5.60 13.02 -10.27
CA GLY A 52 -5.32 12.93 -8.84
C GLY A 52 -4.70 11.58 -8.45
N LEU A 53 -5.19 10.49 -9.06
CA LEU A 53 -4.68 9.15 -8.83
C LEU A 53 -3.24 9.02 -9.32
N LEU A 54 -2.94 9.59 -10.49
CA LEU A 54 -1.57 9.61 -11.03
C LEU A 54 -0.62 10.39 -10.13
N VAL A 55 -1.02 11.54 -9.60
CA VAL A 55 -0.19 12.37 -8.72
C VAL A 55 0.09 11.66 -7.39
N ILE A 56 -0.94 11.11 -6.75
CA ILE A 56 -0.79 10.39 -5.47
C ILE A 56 0.00 9.10 -5.68
N GLY A 57 -0.29 8.35 -6.74
CA GLY A 57 0.46 7.16 -7.10
C GLY A 57 1.93 7.46 -7.32
N ALA A 58 2.25 8.49 -8.11
CA ALA A 58 3.62 8.89 -8.39
C ALA A 58 4.38 9.33 -7.13
N THR A 59 3.75 10.14 -6.27
CA THR A 59 4.38 10.57 -5.01
C THR A 59 4.59 9.40 -4.05
N CYS A 60 3.61 8.51 -3.92
CA CYS A 60 3.71 7.32 -3.08
C CYS A 60 4.78 6.34 -3.59
N SER A 61 4.80 6.04 -4.89
CA SER A 61 5.83 5.19 -5.49
C SER A 61 7.23 5.78 -5.38
N PHE A 62 7.38 7.10 -5.50
CA PHE A 62 8.67 7.76 -5.28
C PHE A 62 9.16 7.60 -3.84
N VAL A 63 8.31 7.92 -2.86
CA VAL A 63 8.66 7.75 -1.43
C VAL A 63 8.93 6.28 -1.11
N GLY A 64 8.10 5.36 -1.62
CA GLY A 64 8.29 3.92 -1.44
C GLY A 64 9.60 3.41 -2.05
N GLY A 65 9.94 3.85 -3.27
CA GLY A 65 11.20 3.50 -3.93
C GLY A 65 12.42 4.04 -3.20
N VAL A 66 12.36 5.29 -2.71
CA VAL A 66 13.43 5.86 -1.87
C VAL A 66 13.56 5.10 -0.56
N PHE A 67 12.44 4.72 0.06
CA PHE A 67 12.45 3.96 1.30
C PHE A 67 12.99 2.54 1.11
N ASP A 68 12.64 1.88 0.00
CA ASP A 68 13.17 0.58 -0.38
C ASP A 68 14.68 0.64 -0.63
N LEU A 69 15.15 1.66 -1.36
CA LEU A 69 16.57 1.89 -1.59
C LEU A 69 17.34 2.18 -0.29
N PHE A 70 16.75 2.96 0.62
CA PHE A 70 17.35 3.25 1.92
C PHE A 70 17.45 1.98 2.78
N ASN A 71 16.38 1.18 2.85
CA ASN A 71 16.41 -0.10 3.54
C ASN A 71 17.44 -1.04 2.92
N PHE A 72 17.49 -1.13 1.58
CA PHE A 72 18.49 -1.92 0.87
C PHE A 72 19.91 -1.50 1.28
N TYR A 73 20.20 -0.20 1.29
CA TYR A 73 21.49 0.34 1.69
C TYR A 73 21.84 0.00 3.16
N VAL A 74 20.88 0.16 4.08
CA VAL A 74 21.07 -0.16 5.51
C VAL A 74 21.29 -1.66 5.71
N TYR A 75 20.52 -2.52 5.04
CA TYR A 75 20.70 -3.98 5.11
C TYR A 75 22.03 -4.42 4.51
N GLN A 76 22.44 -3.85 3.38
CA GLN A 76 23.72 -4.17 2.76
C GLN A 76 24.89 -3.70 3.65
N ASN A 77 24.85 -2.49 4.19
CA ASN A 77 25.90 -1.95 5.05
C ASN A 77 26.00 -2.67 6.40
N SER A 78 24.86 -3.09 6.98
CA SER A 78 24.85 -3.91 8.21
C SER A 78 25.32 -5.34 7.96
N SER A 79 25.07 -5.91 6.78
CA SER A 79 25.64 -7.20 6.37
C SER A 79 27.17 -7.15 6.20
N VAL A 80 27.73 -6.00 5.83
CA VAL A 80 29.18 -5.82 5.66
C VAL A 80 29.92 -5.63 6.99
N ARG A 81 29.26 -5.08 8.03
CA ARG A 81 29.84 -4.91 9.38
C ARG A 81 29.66 -6.10 10.32
N GLY A 82 28.98 -7.15 9.87
CA GLY A 82 28.76 -8.39 10.62
C GLY A 82 29.79 -9.51 10.37
N GLN A 83 30.88 -9.21 9.65
CA GLN A 83 32.06 -10.07 9.51
C GLN A 83 33.25 -9.42 10.24
#